data_AF-A0A117LTB6-F1
#
_entry.id   AF-A0A117LTB6-F1
#
_cell.length_a   1.000
_cell.length_b   1.000
_cell.length_c   1.000
_cell.angle_alpha   90.00
_cell.angle_beta   90.00
_cell.angle_gamma   90.00
#
_symmetry.space_group_name_H-M   'P 1'
#
loop_
_entity.id
_entity.type
_entity.pdbx_description
1 polymer ?
#
loop_
_entity_poly.entity_id
_entity_poly.type
_entity_poly.pdbx_seq_one_letter_code
_entity_poly.pdbx_strand_id
1 'polypeptide(L)'
;MMFSKLSGKYVSVEGVIGVGKTTLVQTLSRKYTMPTVLEVVEENPFLVRFYEDMERWAFQTQLFFLISRFDQQSKVKKAASQGQGVVSDYAFIKDHLFASLNLKGEQLRLYEKIFNALKEQVLHPDLIVYLYADVDTLMNRIALRDRPFERRMDRTYISMLSDAYENYM
;
A
#
# COMPACT_ATOMS: atom_id res chain seq x y z
N MET A 1 -24.50 -11.14 9.57
CA MET A 1 -24.40 -10.63 10.95
C MET A 1 -22.98 -10.18 11.37
N MET A 2 -21.92 -10.39 10.58
CA MET A 2 -20.53 -10.08 10.99
C MET A 2 -20.04 -8.66 10.62
N PHE A 3 -20.75 -7.92 9.77
CA PHE A 3 -20.23 -6.66 9.19
C PHE A 3 -21.10 -5.40 9.36
N SER A 4 -22.20 -5.44 10.10
CA SER A 4 -22.87 -4.19 10.54
C SER A 4 -21.95 -3.32 11.42
N LYS A 5 -20.84 -3.90 11.90
CA LYS A 5 -19.80 -3.27 12.73
C LYS A 5 -18.77 -2.43 11.96
N LEU A 6 -18.79 -2.41 10.62
CA LEU A 6 -17.82 -1.63 9.83
C LEU A 6 -18.27 -0.19 9.54
N SER A 7 -19.52 0.16 9.82
CA SER A 7 -20.00 1.53 9.65
C SER A 7 -19.20 2.48 10.53
N GLY A 8 -18.67 3.56 9.94
CA GLY A 8 -17.84 4.53 10.67
C GLY A 8 -16.40 4.07 10.95
N LYS A 9 -15.96 2.92 10.43
CA LYS A 9 -14.62 2.38 10.66
C LYS A 9 -13.65 2.70 9.54
N TYR A 10 -12.38 2.92 9.89
CA TYR A 10 -11.29 2.96 8.93
C TYR A 10 -10.72 1.54 8.74
N VAL A 11 -10.93 0.97 7.57
CA VAL A 11 -10.40 -0.35 7.19
C VAL A 11 -9.29 -0.19 6.17
N SER A 12 -8.14 -0.79 6.40
CA SER A 12 -7.10 -0.95 5.38
C SER A 12 -7.03 -2.40 4.92
N VAL A 13 -6.84 -2.61 3.61
CA VAL A 13 -6.54 -3.91 3.02
C VAL A 13 -5.06 -3.94 2.66
N GLU A 14 -4.35 -4.92 3.21
CA GLU A 14 -2.90 -5.09 3.07
C GLU A 14 -2.53 -6.38 2.35
N GLY A 15 -1.33 -6.41 1.80
CA GLY A 15 -0.74 -7.59 1.17
C GLY A 15 0.08 -7.28 -0.06
N VAL A 16 0.72 -8.31 -0.60
CA VAL A 16 1.69 -8.20 -1.69
C VAL A 16 1.04 -7.66 -2.97
N ILE A 17 1.86 -7.13 -3.88
CA ILE A 17 1.44 -6.74 -5.23
C ILE A 17 0.77 -7.94 -5.92
N GLY A 18 -0.37 -7.72 -6.58
CA GLY A 18 -1.12 -8.80 -7.25
C GLY A 18 -2.10 -9.57 -6.37
N VAL A 19 -2.15 -9.36 -5.05
CA VAL A 19 -3.00 -10.17 -4.16
C VAL A 19 -4.51 -9.86 -4.24
N GLY A 20 -4.89 -8.73 -4.85
CA GLY A 20 -6.31 -8.34 -5.03
C GLY A 20 -6.82 -7.27 -4.07
N LYS A 21 -5.94 -6.45 -3.47
CA LYS A 21 -6.30 -5.38 -2.53
C LYS A 21 -7.39 -4.45 -3.05
N THR A 22 -7.12 -3.79 -4.19
CA THR A 22 -8.05 -2.82 -4.80
C THR A 22 -9.41 -3.44 -5.12
N THR A 23 -9.45 -4.70 -5.56
CA THR A 23 -10.70 -5.44 -5.82
C THR A 23 -11.52 -5.61 -4.54
N LEU A 24 -10.88 -5.98 -3.43
CA LEU A 24 -11.57 -6.10 -2.15
C LEU A 24 -12.05 -4.73 -1.65
N VAL A 25 -11.21 -3.70 -1.73
CA VAL A 25 -11.56 -2.33 -1.31
C VAL A 25 -12.77 -1.81 -2.06
N GLN A 26 -12.81 -1.95 -3.38
CA GLN A 26 -13.97 -1.55 -4.19
C GLN A 26 -15.24 -2.34 -3.82
N THR A 27 -15.09 -3.63 -3.49
CA THR A 27 -16.21 -4.48 -3.07
C THR A 27 -16.77 -4.04 -1.71
N LEU A 28 -15.89 -3.76 -0.75
CA LEU A 28 -16.26 -3.26 0.58
C LEU A 28 -16.92 -1.87 0.47
N SER A 29 -16.32 -0.97 -0.31
CA SER A 29 -16.85 0.37 -0.56
C SER A 29 -18.27 0.33 -1.11
N ARG A 30 -18.54 -0.47 -2.15
CA ARG A 30 -19.89 -0.61 -2.71
C ARG A 30 -20.89 -1.21 -1.72
N LYS A 31 -20.45 -2.20 -0.93
CA LYS A 31 -21.32 -2.91 0.00
C LYS A 31 -21.73 -2.07 1.22
N TYR A 32 -20.84 -1.22 1.72
CA TYR A 32 -21.05 -0.42 2.93
C TYR A 32 -21.17 1.08 2.65
N THR A 33 -21.19 1.48 1.37
CA THR A 33 -21.28 2.88 0.94
C THR A 33 -20.19 3.75 1.59
N MET A 34 -18.95 3.24 1.61
CA MET A 34 -17.80 3.93 2.21
C MET A 34 -16.92 4.53 1.11
N PRO A 35 -16.40 5.76 1.28
CA PRO A 35 -15.36 6.30 0.40
C PRO A 35 -14.11 5.41 0.38
N THR A 36 -13.41 5.42 -0.75
CA THR A 36 -12.14 4.71 -0.93
C THR A 36 -10.94 5.65 -0.91
N VAL A 37 -9.85 5.18 -0.35
CA VAL A 37 -8.51 5.76 -0.53
C VAL A 37 -7.66 4.71 -1.23
N LEU A 38 -7.20 5.01 -2.45
CA LEU A 38 -6.48 4.04 -3.28
C LEU A 38 -5.09 4.57 -3.58
N GLU A 39 -4.10 3.67 -3.58
CA GLU A 39 -2.72 3.99 -3.94
C GLU A 39 -2.62 4.58 -5.35
N VAL A 40 -1.90 5.70 -5.48
CA VAL A 40 -1.65 6.37 -6.76
C VAL A 40 -0.40 5.80 -7.42
N VAL A 41 -0.55 4.64 -8.05
CA VAL A 41 0.58 3.92 -8.67
C VAL A 41 1.05 4.56 -9.98
N GLU A 42 0.12 4.92 -10.86
CA GLU A 42 0.42 5.33 -12.24
C GLU A 42 1.00 6.74 -12.36
N GLU A 43 0.81 7.59 -11.35
CA GLU A 43 1.36 8.95 -11.33
C GLU A 43 2.81 8.99 -10.83
N ASN A 44 3.37 7.89 -10.32
CA ASN A 44 4.73 7.85 -9.81
C ASN A 44 5.74 7.87 -10.97
N PRO A 45 6.46 8.98 -11.21
CA PRO A 45 7.31 9.13 -12.40
C PRO A 45 8.58 8.26 -12.32
N PHE A 46 8.88 7.69 -11.15
CA PHE A 46 10.06 6.88 -10.90
C PHE A 46 9.78 5.38 -10.99
N LEU A 47 8.51 4.97 -10.95
CA LEU A 47 8.14 3.56 -10.80
C LEU A 47 8.60 2.69 -11.98
N VAL A 48 8.51 3.20 -13.21
CA VAL A 48 9.02 2.47 -14.38
C VAL A 48 10.52 2.22 -14.25
N ARG A 49 11.28 3.26 -13.87
CA ARG A 49 12.73 3.20 -13.71
C ARG A 49 13.16 2.37 -12.50
N PHE A 50 12.33 2.31 -11.47
CA PHE A 50 12.52 1.42 -10.33
C PHE A 50 12.54 -0.04 -10.74
N TYR A 51 11.65 -0.48 -11.63
CA TYR A 51 11.70 -1.85 -12.15
C TYR A 51 12.85 -2.10 -13.14
N GLU A 52 13.51 -1.05 -13.63
CA GLU A 52 14.73 -1.17 -14.46
C GLU A 52 16.01 -1.19 -13.62
N ASP A 53 16.06 -0.42 -12.53
CA ASP A 53 17.19 -0.27 -11.62
C ASP A 53 16.68 0.13 -10.22
N MET A 54 16.40 -0.89 -9.40
CA MET A 54 15.83 -0.69 -8.06
C MET A 54 16.78 0.09 -7.16
N GLU A 55 18.08 -0.19 -7.19
CA GLU A 55 19.07 0.46 -6.32
C GLU A 55 19.11 1.98 -6.55
N ARG A 56 19.04 2.41 -7.82
CA ARG A 56 19.12 3.82 -8.18
C ARG A 56 17.83 4.60 -7.93
N TRP A 57 16.67 3.96 -8.09
CA TRP A 57 15.37 4.63 -8.12
C TRP A 57 14.45 4.32 -6.93
N ALA A 58 14.85 3.40 -6.05
CA ALA A 58 14.05 3.04 -4.87
C ALA A 58 13.72 4.26 -4.01
N PHE A 59 14.70 5.13 -3.72
CA PHE A 59 14.48 6.26 -2.81
C PHE A 59 13.43 7.24 -3.33
N GLN A 60 13.52 7.64 -4.59
CA GLN A 60 12.58 8.56 -5.23
C GLN A 60 11.19 7.94 -5.35
N THR A 61 11.13 6.65 -5.67
CA THR A 61 9.88 5.88 -5.77
C THR A 61 9.18 5.78 -4.43
N GLN A 62 9.91 5.44 -3.35
CA GLN A 62 9.37 5.35 -2.00
C GLN A 62 8.97 6.71 -1.44
N LEU A 63 9.77 7.76 -1.68
CA LEU A 63 9.41 9.10 -1.24
C LEU A 63 8.14 9.61 -1.91
N PHE A 64 7.95 9.33 -3.21
CA PHE A 64 6.70 9.64 -3.89
C PHE A 64 5.51 8.95 -3.24
N PHE A 65 5.60 7.64 -2.99
CA PHE A 65 4.52 6.90 -2.33
C PHE A 65 4.23 7.43 -0.92
N LEU A 66 5.27 7.70 -0.13
CA LEU A 66 5.12 8.26 1.21
C LEU A 66 4.34 9.58 1.22
N ILE A 67 4.73 10.53 0.35
CA ILE A 67 4.09 11.84 0.26
C ILE A 67 2.66 11.71 -0.30
N SER A 68 2.47 10.95 -1.37
CA SER A 68 1.14 10.71 -1.96
C SER A 68 0.17 10.11 -0.93
N ARG A 69 0.62 9.10 -0.19
CA ARG A 69 -0.16 8.44 0.87
C ARG A 69 -0.44 9.37 2.05
N PHE A 70 0.45 10.31 2.34
CA PHE A 70 0.26 11.35 3.36
C PHE A 70 -0.79 12.37 2.93
N ASP A 71 -0.72 12.89 1.70
CA ASP A 71 -1.69 13.84 1.16
C ASP A 71 -3.11 13.27 1.16
N GLN A 72 -3.22 11.97 0.86
CA GLN A 72 -4.48 11.23 0.90
C GLN A 72 -5.08 11.11 2.32
N GLN A 73 -4.33 11.34 3.40
CA GLN A 73 -4.85 11.33 4.78
C GLN A 73 -5.85 12.45 5.04
N SER A 74 -5.83 13.53 4.26
CA SER A 74 -6.87 14.56 4.30
C SER A 74 -8.26 13.98 4.05
N LYS A 75 -8.39 13.00 3.12
CA LYS A 75 -9.64 12.29 2.82
C LYS A 75 -10.08 11.41 3.99
N VAL A 76 -9.14 10.67 4.59
CA VAL A 76 -9.39 9.82 5.76
C VAL A 76 -9.89 10.65 6.94
N LYS A 77 -9.19 11.76 7.25
CA LYS A 77 -9.58 12.68 8.33
C LYS A 77 -10.95 13.32 8.10
N LYS A 78 -11.25 13.71 6.85
CA LYS A 78 -12.56 14.28 6.48
C LYS A 78 -13.69 13.27 6.65
N ALA A 79 -13.49 12.02 6.23
CA ALA A 79 -14.49 10.97 6.43
C ALA A 79 -14.73 10.72 7.93
N ALA A 80 -13.65 10.60 8.70
CA ALA A 80 -13.71 10.37 10.14
C ALA A 80 -14.44 11.51 10.89
N SER A 81 -14.17 12.78 10.54
CA SER A 81 -14.85 13.92 11.17
C SER A 81 -16.35 14.00 10.86
N GLN A 82 -16.80 13.32 9.80
CA GLN A 82 -18.21 13.20 9.43
C GLN A 82 -18.85 11.92 9.98
N GLY A 83 -18.14 11.15 10.81
CA GLY A 83 -18.60 9.84 11.30
C GLY A 83 -18.71 8.78 10.20
N GLN A 84 -18.14 9.03 9.02
CA GLN A 84 -18.13 8.10 7.90
C GLN A 84 -16.95 7.15 8.04
N GLY A 85 -17.17 5.90 7.63
CA GLY A 85 -16.08 4.94 7.50
C GLY A 85 -15.29 5.20 6.21
N VAL A 86 -14.10 4.62 6.11
CA VAL A 86 -13.27 4.68 4.90
C VAL A 86 -12.57 3.34 4.67
N VAL A 87 -12.43 2.93 3.42
CA VAL A 87 -11.70 1.71 3.05
C VAL A 87 -10.50 2.08 2.20
N SER A 88 -9.31 1.60 2.56
CA SER A 88 -8.06 1.85 1.84
C SER A 88 -7.40 0.57 1.35
N ASP A 89 -6.66 0.62 0.25
CA ASP A 89 -5.85 -0.51 -0.26
C ASP A 89 -4.38 -0.46 0.20
N TYR A 90 -4.10 0.42 1.15
CA TYR A 90 -2.86 0.51 1.90
C TYR A 90 -3.11 1.15 3.29
N ALA A 91 -2.24 0.86 4.23
CA ALA A 91 -2.07 1.54 5.51
C ALA A 91 -0.77 2.33 5.48
N PHE A 92 -0.83 3.58 5.92
CA PHE A 92 0.34 4.47 5.90
C PHE A 92 1.57 3.86 6.58
N ILE A 93 1.39 3.17 7.72
CA ILE A 93 2.49 2.55 8.47
C ILE A 93 3.25 1.50 7.63
N LYS A 94 2.55 0.81 6.73
CA LYS A 94 3.10 -0.32 5.97
C LYS A 94 4.00 0.13 4.81
N ASP A 95 4.05 1.42 4.51
CA ASP A 95 5.06 2.03 3.62
C ASP A 95 6.49 1.68 4.05
N HIS A 96 6.72 1.69 5.37
CA HIS A 96 8.02 1.38 5.94
C HIS A 96 8.54 -0.01 5.56
N LEU A 97 7.66 -0.99 5.36
CA LEU A 97 8.04 -2.35 4.95
C LEU A 97 8.72 -2.34 3.57
N PHE A 98 8.16 -1.59 2.62
CA PHE A 98 8.75 -1.45 1.30
C PHE A 98 10.06 -0.66 1.38
N ALA A 99 10.10 0.40 2.18
CA ALA A 99 11.31 1.17 2.36
C ALA A 99 12.46 0.34 2.97
N SER A 100 12.19 -0.48 4.00
CA SER A 100 13.21 -1.31 4.64
C SER A 100 13.77 -2.42 3.74
N LEU A 101 12.99 -2.86 2.74
CA LEU A 101 13.45 -3.84 1.75
C LEU A 101 14.28 -3.20 0.63
N ASN A 102 13.92 -2.00 0.20
CA ASN A 102 14.48 -1.38 -1.00
C ASN A 102 15.55 -0.32 -0.72
N LEU A 103 15.60 0.25 0.49
CA LEU A 103 16.52 1.33 0.86
C LEU A 103 17.59 0.84 1.82
N LYS A 104 18.78 1.44 1.73
CA LYS A 104 19.93 1.14 2.59
C LYS A 104 20.68 2.41 2.98
N GLY A 105 21.49 2.32 4.04
CA GLY A 105 22.40 3.40 4.44
C GLY A 105 21.71 4.74 4.69
N GLU A 106 22.24 5.81 4.11
CA GLU A 106 21.71 7.18 4.29
C GLU A 106 20.31 7.38 3.70
N GLN A 107 19.98 6.67 2.61
CA GLN A 107 18.65 6.77 2.00
C GLN A 107 17.56 6.25 2.94
N LEU A 108 17.81 5.11 3.60
CA LEU A 108 16.89 4.55 4.59
C LEU A 108 16.76 5.49 5.80
N ARG A 109 17.88 5.99 6.34
CA ARG A 109 17.86 6.94 7.47
C ARG A 109 17.06 8.20 7.17
N LEU A 110 17.23 8.77 5.98
CA LEU A 110 16.50 9.96 5.56
C LEU A 110 15.01 9.66 5.40
N TYR A 111 14.67 8.54 4.76
CA TYR A 111 13.28 8.07 4.66
C TYR A 111 12.65 7.92 6.05
N GLU A 112 13.31 7.23 6.98
CA GLU A 112 12.81 6.99 8.34
C GLU A 112 12.56 8.29 9.09
N LYS A 113 13.44 9.28 8.94
CA LYS A 113 13.26 10.61 9.54
C LYS A 113 11.99 11.30 9.02
N ILE A 114 11.76 11.25 7.71
CA ILE A 114 10.56 11.83 7.08
C ILE A 114 9.31 11.05 7.52
N PHE A 115 9.35 9.73 7.41
CA PHE A 115 8.26 8.84 7.81
C PHE A 115 7.84 9.08 9.27
N ASN A 116 8.80 9.19 10.19
CA ASN A 116 8.54 9.45 11.60
C ASN A 116 7.91 10.82 11.86
N ALA A 117 8.29 11.85 11.10
CA ALA A 117 7.65 13.17 11.21
C ALA A 117 6.21 13.17 10.69
N LEU A 118 5.93 12.38 9.65
CA LEU A 118 4.60 12.32 9.04
C LEU A 118 3.65 11.41 9.83
N LYS A 119 4.12 10.26 10.33
CA LYS A 119 3.26 9.23 10.95
C LYS A 119 2.47 9.75 12.15
N GLU A 120 2.99 10.72 12.89
CA GLU A 120 2.32 11.32 14.05
C GLU A 120 1.04 12.07 13.68
N GLN A 121 0.89 12.46 12.42
CA GLN A 121 -0.26 13.20 11.92
C GLN A 121 -1.27 12.30 11.19
N VAL A 122 -1.06 10.98 11.16
CA VAL A 122 -1.88 10.05 10.38
C VAL A 122 -2.85 9.29 11.28
N LEU A 123 -4.08 9.08 10.80
CA LEU A 123 -5.03 8.21 11.48
C LEU A 123 -4.68 6.74 11.23
N HIS A 124 -4.80 5.91 12.25
CA HIS A 124 -4.58 4.48 12.13
C HIS A 124 -5.88 3.75 11.75
N PRO A 125 -5.82 2.72 10.88
CA PRO A 125 -6.97 1.87 10.63
C PRO A 125 -7.47 1.21 11.93
N ASP A 126 -8.79 1.17 12.10
CA ASP A 126 -9.45 0.35 13.12
C ASP A 126 -9.28 -1.15 12.83
N LEU A 127 -9.12 -1.50 11.56
CA LEU A 127 -8.98 -2.88 11.08
C LEU A 127 -8.00 -2.92 9.91
N ILE A 128 -7.06 -3.86 9.97
CA ILE A 128 -6.21 -4.23 8.84
C ILE A 128 -6.63 -5.62 8.37
N VAL A 129 -7.02 -5.74 7.11
CA VAL A 129 -7.34 -7.00 6.44
C VAL A 129 -6.14 -7.40 5.60
N TYR A 130 -5.38 -8.39 6.06
CA TYR A 130 -4.27 -8.94 5.30
C TYR A 130 -4.78 -9.99 4.29
N LEU A 131 -4.45 -9.78 3.02
CA LEU A 131 -4.66 -10.74 1.95
C LEU A 131 -3.37 -11.49 1.68
N TYR A 132 -3.50 -12.81 1.59
CA TYR A 132 -2.42 -13.73 1.31
C TYR A 132 -2.71 -14.51 0.02
N ALA A 133 -1.65 -14.75 -0.76
CA ALA A 133 -1.63 -15.70 -1.87
C ALA A 133 -0.18 -16.14 -2.09
N ASP A 134 0.01 -17.37 -2.58
CA ASP A 134 1.33 -17.88 -2.95
C ASP A 134 1.94 -17.08 -4.14
N VAL A 135 3.26 -17.12 -4.26
CA VAL A 135 4.01 -16.37 -5.28
C VAL A 135 3.57 -16.72 -6.71
N ASP A 136 3.20 -17.97 -6.99
CA ASP A 136 2.70 -18.36 -8.32
C ASP A 136 1.39 -17.65 -8.66
N THR A 137 0.45 -17.64 -7.71
CA THR A 137 -0.81 -16.91 -7.83
C THR A 137 -0.57 -15.41 -8.00
N LEU A 138 0.36 -14.81 -7.24
CA LEU A 138 0.70 -13.39 -7.36
C LEU A 138 1.25 -13.06 -8.74
N MET A 139 2.26 -13.82 -9.21
CA MET A 139 2.87 -13.61 -10.53
C MET A 139 1.86 -13.76 -11.66
N ASN A 140 0.98 -14.77 -11.60
CA ASN A 140 -0.08 -14.97 -12.57
C ASN A 140 -1.03 -13.77 -12.63
N ARG A 141 -1.44 -13.23 -11.48
CA ARG A 141 -2.34 -12.06 -11.43
C ARG A 141 -1.66 -10.78 -11.91
N ILE A 142 -0.38 -10.60 -11.63
CA ILE A 142 0.42 -9.46 -12.11
C ILE A 142 0.51 -9.52 -13.64
N ALA A 143 0.81 -10.69 -14.20
CA ALA A 143 0.83 -10.89 -15.65
C ALA A 143 -0.53 -10.60 -16.29
N LEU A 144 -1.64 -11.08 -15.70
CA LEU A 144 -3.00 -10.82 -16.21
C LEU A 144 -3.40 -9.34 -16.15
N ARG A 145 -2.87 -8.58 -15.19
CA ARG A 145 -3.12 -7.13 -15.08
C ARG A 145 -2.41 -6.32 -16.17
N ASP A 146 -1.33 -6.88 -16.74
CA ASP A 146 -0.61 -6.38 -17.92
C ASP A 146 -0.18 -4.90 -17.85
N ARG A 147 0.22 -4.42 -16.67
CA ARG A 147 0.82 -3.08 -16.55
C ARG A 147 2.21 -3.09 -17.19
N PRO A 148 2.53 -2.17 -18.12
CA PRO A 148 3.79 -2.21 -18.87
C PRO A 148 5.04 -2.29 -17.97
N PHE A 149 5.03 -1.56 -16.85
CA PHE A 149 6.15 -1.51 -15.90
C PHE A 149 6.23 -2.75 -14.98
N GLU A 150 5.19 -3.58 -14.91
CA GLU A 150 5.19 -4.80 -14.09
C GLU A 150 5.60 -6.05 -14.90
N ARG A 151 5.65 -5.98 -16.24
CA ARG A 151 5.97 -7.12 -17.10
C ARG A 151 7.36 -7.71 -16.85
N ARG A 152 8.30 -6.91 -16.34
CA ARG A 152 9.66 -7.34 -15.98
C ARG A 152 9.84 -7.54 -14.48
N MET A 153 8.75 -7.62 -13.73
CA MET A 153 8.81 -7.79 -12.28
C MET A 153 9.49 -9.11 -11.93
N ASP A 154 10.52 -9.02 -11.10
CA ASP A 154 11.30 -10.17 -10.67
C ASP A 154 10.51 -11.03 -9.68
N ARG A 155 10.47 -12.34 -9.92
CA ARG A 155 9.77 -13.30 -9.05
C ARG A 155 10.39 -13.37 -7.66
N THR A 156 11.72 -13.34 -7.57
CA THR A 156 12.47 -13.34 -6.31
C THR A 156 12.10 -12.11 -5.50
N TYR A 157 11.97 -10.96 -6.14
CA TYR A 157 11.50 -9.74 -5.49
C TYR A 157 10.10 -9.91 -4.88
N ILE A 158 9.16 -10.53 -5.61
CA ILE A 158 7.82 -10.82 -5.08
C ILE A 158 7.87 -11.82 -3.93
N SER A 159 8.75 -12.81 -4.00
CA SER A 159 8.98 -13.75 -2.89
C SER A 159 9.48 -13.01 -1.64
N MET A 160 10.48 -12.13 -1.78
CA MET A 160 11.01 -11.33 -0.67
C MET A 160 9.94 -10.43 -0.05
N LEU A 161 9.06 -9.85 -0.89
CA LEU A 161 7.91 -9.09 -0.40
C LEU A 161 6.92 -9.97 0.37
N SER A 162 6.63 -11.18 -0.12
CA SER A 162 5.77 -12.14 0.59
C SER A 162 6.34 -12.46 1.96
N ASP A 163 7.60 -12.86 2.03
CA ASP A 163 8.29 -13.20 3.28
C ASP A 163 8.29 -12.01 4.25
N ALA A 164 8.52 -10.80 3.77
CA ALA A 164 8.51 -9.60 4.60
C ALA A 164 7.12 -9.28 5.15
N TYR A 165 6.06 -9.48 4.36
CA TYR A 165 4.69 -9.31 4.82
C TYR A 165 4.31 -10.38 5.86
N GLU A 166 4.68 -11.64 5.63
CA GLU A 166 4.41 -12.74 6.56
C GLU A 166 5.15 -12.59 7.89
N ASN A 167 6.41 -12.14 7.87
CA ASN A 167 7.17 -11.92 9.10
C ASN A 167 6.67 -10.71 9.92
N TYR A 168 5.95 -9.78 9.29
CA TYR A 168 5.44 -8.60 9.95
C TYR A 168 4.05 -8.82 10.58
N MET A 169 3.19 -9.63 9.96
CA MET A 169 1.79 -9.85 10.39
C MET A 169 1.68 -10.83 11.55
#